data_AF-A0A3M4NND6-F1
#
_entry.id   AF-A0A3M4NND6-F1
#
_cell.length_a   1.000
_cell.length_b   1.000
_cell.length_c   1.000
_cell.angle_alpha   90.00
_cell.angle_beta   90.00
_cell.angle_gamma   90.00
#
_symmetry.space_group_name_H-M   'P 1'
#
loop_
_entity.id
_entity.type
_entity.pdbx_description
1 polymer ?
#
loop_
_entity_poly.entity_id
_entity_poly.type
_entity_poly.pdbx_seq_one_letter_code
_entity_poly.pdbx_strand_id
1 'polypeptide(L)'
;MHSLYVEGRAGFYYMALHDESNDQVSALSETQAAAAVQGMYRVGDVVSGNDGRRVRLLGAGLALRSVRQAASLLKEHWNVDCEVWSCPSYTRLARDAGSGRRWNRFHPLKTPRSWHLRDCLGEGHDAVVAVTGYP
;
A
#
# COMPACT_ATOMS: atom_id res chain seq x y z
N MET A 1 -0.25 -17.10 -10.56
CA MET A 1 -0.56 -18.28 -11.39
C MET A 1 -0.35 -18.00 -12.88
N HIS A 2 -1.12 -17.10 -13.50
CA HIS A 2 -1.02 -16.80 -14.94
C HIS A 2 0.42 -16.49 -15.40
N SER A 3 1.15 -15.68 -14.63
CA SER A 3 2.51 -15.30 -15.04
C SER A 3 3.55 -16.42 -15.08
N LEU A 4 3.45 -17.40 -14.17
CA LEU A 4 4.39 -18.52 -14.14
C LEU A 4 3.98 -19.61 -15.16
N TYR A 5 2.69 -19.92 -15.23
CA TYR A 5 2.19 -21.10 -15.96
C TYR A 5 1.67 -20.81 -17.36
N VAL A 6 1.23 -19.57 -17.65
CA VAL A 6 0.72 -19.20 -18.98
C VAL A 6 1.77 -18.41 -19.74
N GLU A 7 2.39 -17.42 -19.10
CA GLU A 7 3.44 -16.59 -19.73
C GLU A 7 4.85 -17.21 -19.62
N GLY A 8 5.02 -18.28 -18.83
CA GLY A 8 6.31 -18.97 -18.68
C GLY A 8 7.41 -18.17 -17.96
N ARG A 9 7.05 -17.16 -17.15
CA ARG A 9 8.06 -16.38 -16.42
C ARG A 9 8.70 -17.23 -15.31
N ALA A 10 10.02 -17.25 -15.25
CA ALA A 10 10.74 -17.95 -14.19
C ALA A 10 10.55 -17.26 -12.83
N GLY A 11 10.23 -18.04 -11.79
CA GLY A 11 10.10 -17.54 -10.42
C GLY A 11 9.17 -18.38 -9.55
N PHE A 12 8.92 -17.89 -8.33
CA PHE A 12 7.95 -18.46 -7.40
C PHE A 12 7.27 -17.35 -6.60
N TYR A 13 6.10 -17.65 -6.01
CA TYR A 13 5.41 -16.74 -5.10
C TYR A 13 5.55 -17.25 -3.67
N TYR A 14 5.84 -16.34 -2.75
CA TYR A 14 5.78 -16.56 -1.32
C TYR A 14 4.64 -15.72 -0.75
N MET A 15 3.74 -16.35 0.00
CA MET A 15 2.60 -15.70 0.63
C MET A 15 2.59 -16.09 2.10
N ALA A 16 2.63 -15.07 2.98
CA ALA A 16 2.37 -15.27 4.39
C ALA A 16 0.85 -15.25 4.62
N LEU A 17 0.33 -16.27 5.27
CA LEU A 17 -1.08 -16.41 5.63
C LEU A 17 -1.23 -16.31 7.15
N HIS A 18 -2.46 -16.05 7.58
CA HIS A 18 -2.83 -15.96 8.98
C HIS A 18 -4.07 -16.82 9.22
N ASP A 19 -4.11 -17.50 10.37
CA ASP A 19 -5.23 -18.39 10.73
C ASP A 19 -6.49 -17.62 11.12
N GLU A 20 -6.34 -16.35 11.50
CA GLU A 20 -7.45 -15.50 11.92
C GLU A 20 -8.20 -14.89 10.74
N SER A 21 -9.52 -15.08 10.69
CA SER A 21 -10.37 -14.47 9.67
C SER A 21 -10.35 -12.94 9.74
N ASN A 22 -10.06 -12.27 8.62
CA ASN A 22 -10.06 -10.81 8.55
C ASN A 22 -11.42 -10.26 8.13
N ASP A 23 -12.42 -10.40 9.00
CA ASP A 23 -13.82 -10.03 8.76
C ASP A 23 -14.03 -8.54 8.45
N GLN A 24 -13.01 -7.71 8.71
CA GLN A 24 -13.05 -6.27 8.45
C GLN A 24 -12.75 -5.92 6.98
N VAL A 25 -12.28 -6.85 6.15
CA VAL A 25 -11.92 -6.57 4.76
C VAL A 25 -13.07 -6.93 3.83
N SER A 26 -13.67 -5.91 3.23
CA SER A 26 -14.65 -6.06 2.15
C SER A 26 -14.00 -6.68 0.91
N ALA A 27 -14.83 -7.30 0.06
CA ALA A 27 -14.38 -7.77 -1.24
C ALA A 27 -13.70 -6.64 -2.02
N LEU A 28 -12.52 -6.94 -2.58
CA LEU A 28 -11.77 -5.96 -3.37
C LEU A 28 -12.48 -5.71 -4.69
N SER A 29 -12.58 -4.44 -5.10
CA SER A 29 -12.87 -4.12 -6.50
C SER A 29 -11.75 -4.64 -7.41
N GLU A 30 -12.01 -4.77 -8.71
CA GLU A 30 -10.96 -5.14 -9.68
C GLU A 30 -9.77 -4.19 -9.64
N THR A 31 -10.03 -2.89 -9.48
CA THR A 31 -9.00 -1.86 -9.35
C THR A 31 -8.15 -2.02 -8.09
N GLN A 32 -8.78 -2.33 -6.95
CA GLN A 32 -8.06 -2.62 -5.71
C GLN A 32 -7.27 -3.92 -5.79
N ALA A 33 -7.81 -4.96 -6.44
CA ALA A 33 -7.11 -6.22 -6.65
C ALA A 33 -5.87 -6.03 -7.52
N ALA A 34 -5.96 -5.26 -8.62
CA ALA A 34 -4.82 -4.92 -9.46
C ALA A 34 -3.74 -4.13 -8.70
N ALA A 35 -4.14 -3.14 -7.90
CA ALA A 35 -3.23 -2.36 -7.06
C ALA A 35 -2.61 -3.22 -5.93
N ALA A 36 -3.37 -4.13 -5.32
CA ALA A 36 -2.86 -5.09 -4.34
C ALA A 36 -1.76 -5.97 -4.94
N VAL A 37 -1.93 -6.42 -6.18
CA VAL A 37 -0.88 -7.15 -6.92
C VAL A 37 0.36 -6.29 -7.13
N GLN A 38 0.24 -4.97 -7.30
CA GLN A 38 1.36 -4.03 -7.39
C GLN A 38 2.03 -3.73 -6.04
N GLY A 39 1.39 -4.08 -4.92
CA GLY A 39 1.99 -4.13 -3.59
C GLY A 39 1.26 -3.34 -2.52
N MET A 40 0.36 -2.42 -2.91
CA MET A 40 -0.50 -1.67 -1.98
C MET A 40 -1.76 -1.13 -2.64
N TYR A 41 -2.80 -0.91 -1.83
CA TYR A 41 -4.04 -0.25 -2.23
C TYR A 41 -4.68 0.48 -1.06
N ARG A 42 -5.51 1.49 -1.35
CA ARG A 42 -6.22 2.27 -0.34
C ARG A 42 -7.43 1.51 0.20
N VAL A 43 -7.66 1.57 1.50
CA VAL A 43 -8.78 0.93 2.20
C VAL A 43 -9.78 2.00 2.63
N GLY A 44 -11.04 1.84 2.21
CA GLY A 44 -12.14 2.76 2.52
C GLY A 44 -12.13 4.04 1.70
N ASP A 45 -13.23 4.78 1.81
CA ASP A 45 -13.44 6.04 1.08
C ASP A 45 -12.73 7.22 1.76
N VAL A 46 -12.44 8.24 0.96
CA VAL A 46 -11.83 9.48 1.45
C VAL A 46 -12.86 10.23 2.29
N VAL A 47 -12.66 10.32 3.60
CA VAL A 47 -13.34 11.35 4.40
C VAL A 47 -12.68 12.68 4.06
N SER A 48 -13.00 13.22 2.88
CA SER A 48 -12.56 14.53 2.41
C SER A 48 -13.41 15.58 3.12
N GLY A 49 -13.12 15.82 4.39
CA GLY A 49 -13.87 16.77 5.21
C GLY A 49 -13.08 18.01 5.62
N ASN A 50 -11.75 17.98 5.56
CA ASN A 50 -10.96 19.07 6.11
C ASN A 50 -9.61 19.23 5.42
N ASP A 51 -9.21 20.50 5.25
CA ASP A 51 -7.87 20.96 4.85
C ASP A 51 -6.84 20.75 6.00
N GLY A 52 -7.10 19.76 6.85
CA GLY A 52 -6.43 19.51 8.12
C GLY A 52 -5.30 18.49 8.04
N ARG A 53 -4.57 18.36 9.15
CA ARG A 53 -3.44 17.44 9.35
C ARG A 53 -3.86 16.01 8.99
N ARG A 54 -3.27 15.46 7.93
CA ARG A 54 -3.54 14.12 7.41
C ARG A 54 -2.39 13.19 7.77
N VAL A 55 -2.70 12.03 8.34
CA VAL A 55 -1.74 10.95 8.58
C VAL A 55 -2.07 9.77 7.68
N ARG A 56 -1.07 9.10 7.12
CA ARG A 56 -1.26 7.87 6.34
C ARG A 56 -0.81 6.69 7.15
N LEU A 57 -1.71 5.74 7.36
CA LEU A 57 -1.49 4.55 8.16
C LEU A 57 -1.46 3.34 7.23
N LEU A 58 -0.32 2.66 7.17
CA LEU A 58 -0.07 1.52 6.29
C LEU A 58 0.00 0.25 7.12
N GLY A 59 -0.78 -0.77 6.75
CA GLY A 59 -0.81 -2.07 7.42
C GLY A 59 -0.56 -3.22 6.45
N ALA A 60 0.18 -4.24 6.89
CA ALA A 60 0.37 -5.49 6.17
C ALA A 60 -0.13 -6.69 6.98
N GLY A 61 -0.81 -7.64 6.32
CA GLY A 61 -1.39 -8.81 6.98
C GLY A 61 -2.37 -8.41 8.09
N LEU A 62 -2.29 -9.08 9.24
CA LEU A 62 -3.14 -8.78 10.41
C LEU A 62 -2.95 -7.38 10.99
N ALA A 63 -1.79 -6.76 10.79
CA ALA A 63 -1.53 -5.41 11.30
C ALA A 63 -2.51 -4.37 10.72
N LEU A 64 -3.14 -4.66 9.57
CA LEU A 64 -4.17 -3.80 9.00
C LEU A 64 -5.35 -3.57 9.96
N ARG A 65 -5.71 -4.54 10.81
CA ARG A 65 -6.76 -4.36 11.82
C ARG A 65 -6.39 -3.29 12.84
N SER A 66 -5.17 -3.38 13.38
CA SER A 66 -4.65 -2.41 14.35
C SER A 66 -4.53 -1.01 13.75
N VAL A 67 -4.08 -0.93 12.49
CA VAL A 67 -3.98 0.33 11.74
C VAL A 67 -5.36 0.97 11.54
N ARG A 68 -6.40 0.19 11.23
CA ARG A 68 -7.78 0.71 11.13
C ARG A 68 -8.34 1.18 12.47
N GLN A 69 -8.09 0.42 13.54
CA GLN A 69 -8.49 0.83 14.88
C GLN A 69 -7.80 2.13 15.30
N ALA A 70 -6.50 2.25 15.02
CA ALA A 70 -5.73 3.47 15.28
C ALA A 70 -6.28 4.67 14.50
N ALA A 71 -6.71 4.48 13.24
CA ALA A 71 -7.36 5.54 12.46
C ALA A 71 -8.63 6.06 13.16
N SER A 72 -9.48 5.16 13.66
CA SER A 72 -10.69 5.54 14.40
C SER A 72 -10.36 6.29 15.69
N LEU A 73 -9.40 5.80 16.48
CA LEU A 73 -8.96 6.45 17.71
C LEU A 73 -8.36 7.85 17.46
N LEU A 74 -7.55 7.99 16.41
CA LEU A 74 -6.97 9.26 15.98
C LEU A 74 -8.05 10.29 15.63
N LYS A 75 -9.11 9.84 14.95
CA LYS A 75 -10.24 10.70 14.61
C LYS A 75 -11.06 11.07 15.86
N GLU A 76 -11.36 10.12 16.72
CA GLU A 76 -12.22 10.32 17.89
C GLU A 76 -11.58 11.20 18.96
N HIS A 77 -10.32 10.93 19.33
CA HIS A 77 -9.69 11.59 20.47
C HIS A 77 -8.89 12.84 20.08
N TRP A 78 -8.41 12.93 18.84
CA TRP A 78 -7.53 14.01 18.39
C TRP A 78 -8.01 14.73 17.13
N ASN A 79 -9.15 14.34 16.55
CA ASN A 79 -9.67 14.87 15.29
C ASN A 79 -8.63 14.86 14.15
N VAL A 80 -7.79 13.83 14.11
CA VAL A 80 -6.78 13.65 13.06
C VAL A 80 -7.36 12.77 11.96
N ASP A 81 -7.39 13.30 10.74
CA ASP A 81 -7.85 12.55 9.57
C ASP A 81 -6.77 11.59 9.09
N CYS A 82 -7.18 10.35 8.81
CA CYS A 82 -6.27 9.27 8.43
C CYS A 82 -6.61 8.68 7.06
N GLU A 83 -5.60 8.42 6.25
CA GLU A 83 -5.71 7.56 5.07
C GLU A 83 -5.17 6.17 5.40
N VAL A 84 -6.01 5.14 5.26
CA VAL A 84 -5.61 3.77 5.55
C VAL A 84 -5.23 3.03 4.26
N TRP A 85 -4.09 2.35 4.31
CA TRP A 85 -3.53 1.62 3.17
C TRP A 85 -3.21 0.18 3.55
N SER A 86 -3.61 -0.76 2.71
CA SER A 86 -3.24 -2.17 2.81
C SER A 86 -2.02 -2.42 1.93
N CYS A 87 -0.97 -3.02 2.51
CA CYS A 87 0.32 -3.22 1.88
C CYS A 87 0.70 -4.71 1.87
N PRO A 88 0.07 -5.55 1.01
CA PRO A 88 0.36 -6.99 0.95
C PRO A 88 1.81 -7.31 0.55
N SER A 89 2.56 -6.40 -0.08
CA SER A 89 3.97 -6.64 -0.39
C SER A 89 4.82 -5.37 -0.43
N TYR A 90 5.47 -5.06 0.69
CA TYR A 90 6.51 -4.02 0.74
C TYR A 90 7.71 -4.35 -0.16
N THR A 91 8.10 -5.62 -0.26
CA THR A 91 9.18 -6.07 -1.14
C THR A 91 8.91 -5.70 -2.60
N ARG A 92 7.66 -5.81 -3.06
CA ARG A 92 7.29 -5.43 -4.43
C ARG A 92 7.38 -3.93 -4.63
N LEU A 93 6.88 -3.13 -3.69
CA LEU A 93 6.98 -1.67 -3.73
C LEU A 93 8.44 -1.20 -3.77
N ALA A 94 9.30 -1.79 -2.94
CA ALA A 94 10.72 -1.47 -2.91
C ALA A 94 11.43 -1.83 -4.23
N ARG A 95 11.11 -2.99 -4.83
CA ARG A 95 11.66 -3.42 -6.13
C ARG A 95 11.23 -2.51 -7.28
N ASP A 96 9.95 -2.12 -7.30
CA ASP A 96 9.41 -1.21 -8.31
C ASP A 96 10.07 0.18 -8.20
N ALA A 97 10.13 0.74 -6.99
CA ALA A 97 10.81 2.00 -6.72
C ALA A 97 12.29 1.96 -7.08
N GLY A 98 13.00 0.87 -6.75
CA GLY A 98 14.40 0.67 -7.12
C GLY A 98 14.60 0.63 -8.64
N SER A 99 13.71 -0.06 -9.35
CA SER A 99 13.73 -0.15 -10.81
C SER A 99 13.48 1.21 -11.48
N GLY A 100 12.47 1.96 -11.00
CA GLY A 100 12.17 3.31 -11.46
C GLY A 100 13.33 4.28 -11.20
N ARG A 101 13.86 4.31 -9.98
CA ARG A 101 15.04 5.15 -9.62
C ARG A 101 16.27 4.82 -10.46
N ARG A 102 16.56 3.54 -10.66
CA ARG A 102 17.68 3.10 -11.50
C ARG A 102 17.49 3.55 -12.93
N TRP A 103 16.30 3.37 -13.50
CA TRP A 103 16.00 3.80 -14.86
C TRP A 103 16.18 5.31 -15.01
N ASN A 104 15.63 6.11 -14.08
CA ASN A 104 15.75 7.57 -14.08
C ASN A 104 17.22 8.03 -14.02
N ARG A 105 18.05 7.35 -13.22
CA ARG A 105 19.49 7.64 -13.14
C ARG A 105 20.20 7.46 -14.48
N PHE A 106 19.81 6.47 -15.29
CA PHE A 106 20.43 6.21 -16.59
C PHE A 106 19.77 6.98 -17.75
N HIS A 107 18.66 7.68 -17.51
CA HIS A 107 17.91 8.40 -18.53
C HIS A 107 17.56 9.83 -18.07
N PRO A 108 18.56 10.68 -17.72
CA PRO A 108 18.30 12.00 -17.14
C PRO A 108 17.58 12.97 -18.09
N LEU A 109 17.65 12.74 -19.41
CA LEU A 109 17.01 13.58 -20.44
C LEU A 109 15.60 13.08 -20.84
N LYS A 110 15.12 11.98 -20.25
CA LYS A 110 13.78 11.44 -20.51
C LYS A 110 12.84 11.80 -19.37
N THR A 111 11.53 11.77 -19.65
CA THR A 111 10.50 11.92 -18.62
C THR A 111 10.74 10.90 -17.51
N PRO A 112 10.85 11.34 -16.24
CA PRO A 112 11.09 10.43 -15.12
C PRO A 112 9.97 9.40 -15.01
N ARG A 113 10.36 8.14 -14.88
CA ARG A 113 9.47 7.03 -14.58
C ARG A 113 9.05 7.11 -13.11
N SER A 114 7.74 7.02 -12.86
CA SER A 114 7.18 6.87 -11.51
C SER A 114 7.18 5.41 -11.06
N TRP A 115 6.69 5.16 -9.84
CA TRP A 115 6.54 3.84 -9.24
C TRP A 115 5.31 3.82 -8.35
N HIS A 116 4.73 2.64 -8.14
CA HIS A 116 3.40 2.47 -7.54
C HIS A 116 3.25 3.15 -6.18
N LEU A 117 4.27 3.04 -5.31
CA LEU A 117 4.27 3.71 -4.00
C LEU A 117 4.16 5.25 -4.13
N ARG A 118 4.84 5.85 -5.11
CA ARG A 118 4.77 7.29 -5.36
C ARG A 118 3.44 7.68 -5.99
N ASP A 119 2.89 6.86 -6.87
CA ASP A 119 1.58 7.13 -7.47
C ASP A 119 0.45 7.03 -6.42
N CYS A 120 0.60 6.14 -5.43
CA CYS A 120 -0.35 5.99 -4.33
C CYS A 120 -0.27 7.13 -3.29
N LEU A 121 0.95 7.50 -2.88
CA LEU A 121 1.16 8.46 -1.79
C LEU A 121 1.43 9.91 -2.30
N GLY A 122 1.66 10.10 -3.59
CA GLY A 122 2.07 11.39 -4.14
C GLY A 122 3.39 11.90 -3.56
N GLU A 123 3.63 13.21 -3.73
CA GLU A 123 4.81 13.92 -3.22
C GLU A 123 4.52 14.74 -1.95
N GLY A 124 3.39 14.46 -1.29
CA GLY A 124 2.96 15.19 -0.09
C GLY A 124 3.88 14.96 1.12
N HIS A 125 3.87 15.93 2.03
CA HIS A 125 4.58 15.87 3.31
C HIS A 125 3.74 15.26 4.45
N ASP A 126 2.65 14.58 4.11
CA ASP A 126 1.80 13.89 5.08
C ASP A 126 2.63 12.87 5.86
N ALA A 127 2.42 12.80 7.18
CA ALA A 127 3.11 11.83 8.01
C ALA A 127 2.68 10.41 7.62
N VAL A 128 3.64 9.52 7.41
CA VAL A 128 3.39 8.12 7.05
C VAL A 128 3.86 7.21 8.17
N VAL A 129 2.96 6.38 8.70
CA VAL A 129 3.25 5.37 9.70
C VAL A 129 2.95 4.00 9.12
N ALA A 130 3.93 3.11 9.11
CA ALA A 130 3.80 1.75 8.61
C ALA A 130 3.94 0.74 9.74
N VAL A 131 3.01 -0.21 9.81
CA VAL A 131 2.99 -1.26 10.82
C VAL A 131 2.92 -2.63 10.13
N THR A 132 3.80 -3.53 10.54
CA THR A 132 3.88 -4.89 9.98
C THR A 132 4.02 -5.92 11.09
N GLY A 133 3.50 -7.12 10.86
CA GLY A 133 3.75 -8.28 11.73
C GLY A 133 5.05 -9.02 11.41
N TYR A 134 5.94 -8.46 10.58
CA TYR A 134 7.28 -8.99 10.40
C TYR A 134 8.12 -8.63 11.63
N PRO A 135 8.87 -9.59 12.20
CA PRO A 135 9.74 -9.35 13.36
C PRO A 135 10.94 -8.44 13.03
#